data_AF-A0A4Y2DA78-F1
#
_entry.id   AF-A0A4Y2DA78-F1
#
_cell.length_a   1.000
_cell.length_b   1.000
_cell.length_c   1.000
_cell.angle_alpha   90.00
_cell.angle_beta   90.00
_cell.angle_gamma   90.00
#
_symmetry.space_group_name_H-M   'P 1'
#
loop_
_entity.id
_entity.type
_entity.pdbx_description
1 polymer ?
#
loop_
_entity_poly.entity_id
_entity_poly.type
_entity_poly.pdbx_seq_one_letter_code
_entity_poly.pdbx_strand_id
1 'polypeptide(L)'
;MSSTVGEVKDIKKLRSGDLLIQTATSLQSSTLEKLTQLGTLPITTSLHKGLNFSRGVISQKELLSHSEMELVANFAAQKVCPARRINIRRDGKLLPTQHVVFTFSTPQLPKSIKAGYLN
;
A
#
# COMPACT_ATOMS: atom_id res chain seq x y z
N MET A 1 29.87 -19.10 3.07
CA MET A 1 29.16 -18.33 2.03
C MET A 1 28.27 -17.31 2.75
N SER A 2 28.67 -16.03 2.76
CA SER A 2 27.86 -14.97 3.38
C SER A 2 26.71 -14.62 2.42
N SER A 3 25.46 -14.88 2.83
CA SER A 3 24.30 -14.51 2.03
C SER A 3 24.10 -12.99 2.10
N THR A 4 24.13 -12.30 0.97
CA THR A 4 24.01 -10.83 0.86
C THR A 4 22.72 -10.27 1.47
N VAL A 5 21.64 -11.07 1.48
CA VAL A 5 20.30 -10.65 1.93
C VAL A 5 19.85 -11.41 3.19
N GLY A 6 20.51 -12.50 3.56
CA GLY A 6 20.05 -13.38 4.64
C GLY A 6 18.79 -14.17 4.27
N GLU A 7 18.14 -14.74 5.28
CA GLU A 7 16.88 -15.46 5.14
C GLU A 7 15.71 -14.48 4.93
N VAL A 8 14.92 -14.73 3.88
CA VAL A 8 13.72 -13.95 3.54
C VAL A 8 12.47 -14.74 3.95
N LYS A 9 11.32 -14.07 4.08
CA LYS A 9 10.08 -14.71 4.56
C LYS A 9 9.49 -15.69 3.56
N ASP A 10 9.48 -15.32 2.29
CA ASP A 10 8.92 -16.14 1.24
C ASP A 10 9.56 -15.79 -0.11
N ILE A 11 9.64 -16.79 -0.99
CA ILE A 11 10.10 -16.64 -2.37
C ILE A 11 9.15 -17.42 -3.26
N LYS A 12 8.57 -16.73 -4.24
CA LYS A 12 7.63 -17.33 -5.19
C LYS A 12 8.02 -17.00 -6.62
N LYS A 13 8.19 -18.03 -7.44
CA LYS A 13 8.34 -17.87 -8.89
C LYS A 13 6.98 -17.57 -9.52
N LEU A 14 6.92 -16.50 -10.30
CA LEU A 14 5.72 -16.11 -11.05
C LEU A 14 5.69 -16.80 -12.42
N ARG A 15 4.49 -16.84 -13.04
CA ARG A 15 4.33 -17.36 -14.41
C ARG A 15 5.09 -16.54 -15.45
N SER A 16 5.37 -15.27 -15.17
CA SER A 16 6.22 -14.40 -16.00
C SER A 16 7.69 -14.83 -16.01
N GLY A 17 8.12 -15.68 -15.07
CA GLY A 17 9.52 -16.02 -14.84
C GLY A 17 10.17 -15.20 -13.73
N ASP A 18 9.55 -14.10 -13.29
CA ASP A 18 10.06 -13.26 -12.21
C ASP A 18 10.01 -13.95 -10.85
N LEU A 19 10.84 -13.50 -9.92
CA LEU A 19 10.81 -13.90 -8.52
C LEU A 19 10.12 -12.81 -7.68
N LEU A 20 9.06 -13.20 -6.99
CA LEU A 20 8.45 -12.40 -5.94
C LEU A 20 9.09 -12.78 -4.60
N ILE A 21 9.71 -11.80 -3.94
CA ILE A 21 10.43 -12.01 -2.67
C ILE A 21 9.75 -11.20 -1.57
N GLN A 22 9.33 -11.86 -0.50
CA GLN A 22 8.83 -11.21 0.71
C GLN A 22 9.97 -11.09 1.73
N THR A 23 10.34 -9.86 2.05
CA THR A 23 11.41 -9.56 3.01
C THR A 23 10.90 -9.48 4.45
N ALA A 24 11.79 -9.72 5.42
CA ALA A 24 11.49 -9.56 6.83
C ALA A 24 11.76 -8.14 7.32
N THR A 25 12.77 -7.47 6.75
CA THR A 25 13.22 -6.14 7.19
C THR A 25 13.36 -5.18 6.02
N SER A 26 13.30 -3.88 6.31
CA SER A 26 13.56 -2.83 5.31
C SER A 26 14.96 -2.88 4.74
N LEU A 27 15.96 -3.27 5.55
CA LEU A 27 17.35 -3.42 5.10
C LEU A 27 17.46 -4.46 3.98
N GLN A 28 16.78 -5.60 4.11
CA GLN A 28 16.74 -6.61 3.05
C GLN A 28 16.12 -6.07 1.77
N SER A 29 14.99 -5.35 1.88
CA SER A 29 14.33 -4.74 0.73
C SER A 29 15.24 -3.74 0.02
N SER A 30 15.91 -2.85 0.77
CA SER A 30 16.81 -1.85 0.21
C SER A 30 18.07 -2.46 -0.41
N THR A 31 18.57 -3.58 0.13
CA THR A 31 19.68 -4.32 -0.48
C THR A 31 19.25 -4.98 -1.78
N LEU A 32 18.07 -5.63 -1.81
CA LEU A 32 17.52 -6.24 -3.01
C LEU A 32 17.23 -5.19 -4.10
N GLU A 33 16.68 -4.04 -3.74
CA GLU A 33 16.36 -2.97 -4.70
C GLU A 33 17.59 -2.42 -5.43
N LYS A 34 18.78 -2.49 -4.80
CA LYS A 34 20.05 -2.08 -5.39
C LYS A 34 20.77 -3.20 -6.15
N LEU A 35 20.24 -4.43 -6.10
CA LEU A 35 20.87 -5.59 -6.69
C LEU A 35 20.66 -5.57 -8.21
N THR A 36 21.75 -5.49 -8.97
CA THR A 36 21.73 -5.45 -10.44
C THR A 36 22.20 -6.75 -11.07
N GLN A 37 22.78 -7.65 -10.28
CA GLN A 37 23.31 -8.93 -10.76
C GLN A 37 23.05 -10.04 -9.74
N LEU A 38 22.75 -11.23 -10.26
CA LEU A 38 22.65 -12.47 -9.49
C LEU A 38 23.69 -13.46 -10.05
N GLY A 39 24.85 -13.56 -9.38
CA GLY A 39 26.02 -14.22 -9.95
C GLY A 39 26.53 -13.41 -11.15
N THR A 40 26.58 -14.03 -12.33
CA THR A 40 26.93 -13.37 -13.59
C THR A 40 25.72 -12.86 -14.38
N LEU A 41 24.50 -13.17 -13.91
CA LEU A 41 23.26 -12.81 -14.62
C LEU A 41 22.84 -11.39 -14.26
N PRO A 42 22.65 -10.49 -15.24
CA PRO A 42 22.06 -9.19 -14.98
C PRO A 42 20.58 -9.36 -14.60
N ILE A 43 20.15 -8.62 -13.59
CA ILE A 43 18.77 -8.62 -13.11
C ILE A 43 18.26 -7.18 -12.93
N THR A 44 16.95 -7.04 -12.89
CA THR A 44 16.29 -5.80 -12.49
C THR A 44 15.36 -6.08 -11.33
N THR A 45 15.37 -5.20 -10.34
CA THR A 45 14.52 -5.29 -9.15
C THR A 45 13.56 -4.12 -9.10
N SER A 46 12.34 -4.37 -8.64
CA SER A 46 11.35 -3.31 -8.43
C SER A 46 10.40 -3.69 -7.30
N LEU A 47 9.87 -2.68 -6.60
CA LEU A 47 8.84 -2.89 -5.59
C LEU A 47 7.55 -3.37 -6.24
N HIS A 48 6.92 -4.38 -5.65
CA HIS A 48 5.64 -4.87 -6.15
C HIS A 48 4.54 -3.80 -6.00
N LYS A 49 3.89 -3.44 -7.10
CA LYS A 49 2.96 -2.30 -7.18
C LYS A 49 1.70 -2.44 -6.32
N GLY A 50 1.28 -3.67 -6.02
CA GLY A 50 0.03 -3.93 -5.29
C GLY A 50 0.21 -4.56 -3.90
N LEU A 51 1.24 -5.39 -3.70
CA LEU A 51 1.35 -6.21 -2.49
C LEU A 51 1.91 -5.43 -1.30
N ASN A 52 2.52 -4.28 -1.57
CA ASN A 52 2.99 -3.34 -0.54
C ASN A 52 1.89 -2.41 -0.03
N PHE A 53 0.66 -2.56 -0.53
CA PHE A 53 -0.47 -1.71 -0.19
C PHE A 53 -1.67 -2.54 0.25
N SER A 54 -2.49 -1.94 1.09
CA SER A 54 -3.78 -2.49 1.51
C SER A 54 -4.85 -1.42 1.36
N ARG A 55 -6.12 -1.82 1.27
CA ARG A 55 -7.24 -0.91 1.07
C ARG A 55 -8.37 -1.23 2.03
N GLY A 56 -8.93 -0.21 2.66
CA GLY A 56 -10.08 -0.31 3.55
C GLY A 56 -11.13 0.72 3.19
N VAL A 57 -12.40 0.41 3.47
CA VAL A 57 -13.50 1.36 3.33
C VAL A 57 -13.91 1.86 4.70
N ILE A 58 -13.98 3.17 4.86
CA ILE A 58 -14.51 3.82 6.05
C ILE A 58 -15.77 4.57 5.69
N SER A 59 -16.79 4.41 6.53
CA SER A 59 -18.14 4.90 6.29
C SER A 59 -18.56 5.78 7.45
N GLN A 60 -18.27 7.08 7.37
CA GLN A 60 -18.58 8.05 8.44
C GLN A 60 -19.12 9.34 7.83
N LYS A 61 -20.19 9.89 8.41
CA LYS A 61 -20.90 11.05 7.84
C LYS A 61 -20.00 12.28 7.73
N GLU A 62 -19.11 12.45 8.70
CA GLU A 62 -18.12 13.51 8.80
C GLU A 62 -17.14 13.48 7.62
N LEU A 63 -16.90 12.31 7.02
CA LEU A 63 -16.06 12.22 5.83
C LEU A 63 -16.70 12.92 4.63
N LEU A 64 -18.03 13.11 4.59
CA LEU A 64 -18.71 13.74 3.47
C LEU A 64 -18.30 15.21 3.29
N SER A 65 -17.96 15.90 4.38
CA SER A 65 -17.58 17.32 4.36
C SER A 65 -16.11 17.58 4.01
N HIS A 66 -15.31 16.53 3.82
CA HIS A 66 -13.87 16.65 3.56
C HIS A 66 -13.52 16.25 2.13
N SER A 67 -12.59 16.95 1.51
CA SER A 67 -12.01 16.57 0.22
C SER A 67 -11.09 15.35 0.36
N GLU A 68 -10.85 14.63 -0.73
CA GLU A 68 -9.91 13.50 -0.74
C GLU A 68 -8.49 13.94 -0.35
N MET A 69 -8.07 15.15 -0.73
CA MET A 69 -6.76 15.71 -0.38
C MET A 69 -6.63 15.97 1.12
N GLU A 70 -7.65 16.57 1.75
CA GLU A 70 -7.66 16.78 3.21
C GLU A 70 -7.63 15.45 3.96
N LEU A 71 -8.37 14.44 3.47
CA LEU A 71 -8.35 13.11 4.06
C LEU A 71 -6.97 12.47 3.95
N VAL A 72 -6.28 12.58 2.81
CA VAL A 72 -4.89 12.10 2.68
C VAL A 72 -3.99 12.81 3.68
N ALA A 73 -4.07 14.14 3.79
CA ALA A 73 -3.24 14.93 4.71
C ALA A 73 -3.48 14.52 6.18
N ASN A 74 -4.74 14.43 6.59
CA ASN A 74 -5.12 14.11 7.98
C ASN A 74 -4.71 12.70 8.41
N PHE A 75 -4.69 11.75 7.47
CA PHE A 75 -4.35 10.35 7.75
C PHE A 75 -2.94 9.94 7.26
N ALA A 76 -2.12 10.88 6.80
CA ALA A 76 -0.78 10.62 6.27
C ALA A 76 0.14 9.93 7.30
N ALA A 77 0.06 10.34 8.57
CA ALA A 77 0.82 9.73 9.67
C ALA A 77 0.50 8.23 9.85
N GLN A 78 -0.70 7.81 9.44
CA GLN A 78 -1.18 6.42 9.47
C GLN A 78 -0.99 5.71 8.13
N LYS A 79 -0.07 6.21 7.29
CA LYS A 79 0.34 5.61 6.01
C LYS A 79 -0.72 5.63 4.92
N VAL A 80 -1.76 6.44 5.03
CA VAL A 80 -2.68 6.70 3.91
C VAL A 80 -1.93 7.43 2.79
N CYS A 81 -2.07 6.95 1.55
CA CYS A 81 -1.47 7.57 0.37
C CYS A 81 -2.55 8.13 -0.57
N PRO A 82 -3.43 7.32 -1.19
CA PRO A 82 -4.66 7.86 -1.75
C PRO A 82 -5.89 7.57 -0.87
N ALA A 83 -6.76 8.56 -0.78
CA ALA A 83 -8.15 8.43 -0.36
C ALA A 83 -9.04 8.62 -1.59
N ARG A 84 -10.04 7.75 -1.79
CA ARG A 84 -10.96 7.84 -2.92
C ARG A 84 -12.41 7.71 -2.46
N ARG A 85 -13.23 8.71 -2.73
CA ARG A 85 -14.64 8.73 -2.43
C ARG A 85 -15.39 7.80 -3.37
N ILE A 86 -16.29 7.02 -2.78
CA ILE A 86 -17.27 6.26 -3.53
C ILE A 86 -18.42 7.20 -3.84
N ASN A 87 -18.73 7.36 -5.11
CA ASN A 87 -19.87 8.12 -5.56
C ASN A 87 -20.97 7.17 -6.02
N ILE A 88 -22.23 7.55 -5.77
CA ILE A 88 -23.40 6.83 -6.25
C ILE A 88 -24.02 7.59 -7.42
N ARG A 89 -24.56 6.88 -8.41
CA ARG A 89 -25.32 7.51 -9.49
C ARG A 89 -26.81 7.47 -9.18
N ARG A 90 -27.47 8.63 -9.16
CA ARG A 90 -28.94 8.76 -9.02
C ARG A 90 -29.44 9.77 -10.04
N ASP A 91 -30.49 9.42 -10.79
CA ASP A 91 -31.09 10.28 -11.82
C ASP A 91 -30.06 10.86 -12.80
N GLY A 92 -29.13 10.02 -13.24
CA GLY A 92 -28.05 10.39 -14.16
C GLY A 92 -26.89 11.18 -13.53
N LYS A 93 -27.04 11.71 -12.30
CA LYS A 93 -26.04 12.52 -11.59
C LYS A 93 -25.16 11.68 -10.67
N LEU A 94 -23.88 12.04 -10.59
CA LEU A 94 -22.90 11.42 -9.70
C LEU A 94 -22.90 12.17 -8.36
N LEU A 95 -23.25 11.49 -7.27
CA LEU A 95 -23.40 12.06 -5.94
C LEU A 95 -22.33 11.50 -4.99
N PRO A 96 -21.62 12.34 -4.21
CA PRO A 96 -20.67 11.88 -3.21
C PRO A 96 -21.37 11.14 -2.07
N THR A 97 -20.70 10.14 -1.51
CA THR A 97 -21.17 9.42 -0.32
C THR A 97 -20.19 9.55 0.84
N GLN A 98 -20.63 9.12 2.03
CA GLN A 98 -19.83 9.04 3.24
C GLN A 98 -18.75 7.94 3.19
N HIS A 99 -18.74 7.12 2.14
CA HIS A 99 -17.84 5.98 2.00
C HIS A 99 -16.56 6.41 1.27
N VAL A 100 -15.43 6.21 1.92
CA VAL A 100 -14.10 6.51 1.37
C VAL A 100 -13.24 5.26 1.41
N VAL A 101 -12.63 4.95 0.27
CA VAL A 101 -11.58 3.94 0.15
C VAL A 101 -10.26 4.59 0.53
N PHE A 102 -9.70 4.19 1.65
CA PHE A 102 -8.33 4.53 2.03
C PHE A 102 -7.39 3.46 1.52
N THR A 103 -6.30 3.88 0.87
CA THR A 103 -5.19 3.00 0.52
C THR A 103 -4.01 3.30 1.42
N PHE A 104 -3.52 2.27 2.10
CA PHE A 104 -2.39 2.34 3.01
C PHE A 104 -1.13 1.82 2.31
N SER A 105 0.00 2.50 2.51
CA SER A 105 1.34 2.03 2.09
C SER A 105 1.89 0.93 3.00
N THR A 106 0.99 0.06 3.47
CA THR A 106 1.30 -1.13 4.27
C THR A 106 0.65 -2.35 3.64
N PRO A 107 1.34 -3.50 3.60
CA PRO A 107 0.80 -4.74 3.03
C PRO A 107 -0.39 -5.28 3.84
N GLN A 108 -0.39 -5.03 5.16
CA GLN A 108 -1.46 -5.43 6.06
C GLN A 108 -2.39 -4.24 6.32
N LEU A 109 -3.70 -4.50 6.24
CA LEU A 109 -4.73 -3.53 6.57
C LEU A 109 -4.71 -3.24 8.09
N PRO A 110 -4.63 -1.98 8.52
CA PRO A 110 -4.74 -1.64 9.93
C PRO A 110 -6.12 -2.03 10.47
N LYS A 111 -6.17 -2.53 11.71
CA LYS A 111 -7.43 -2.91 12.37
C LYS A 111 -8.31 -1.71 12.70
N SER A 112 -7.70 -0.56 12.95
CA SER A 112 -8.35 0.71 13.23
C SER A 112 -7.46 1.87 12.83
N ILE A 113 -8.05 3.04 12.62
CA ILE A 113 -7.34 4.30 12.43
C ILE A 113 -7.90 5.36 13.39
N LYS A 114 -7.06 6.29 13.81
CA LYS A 114 -7.43 7.40 14.68
C LYS A 114 -7.74 8.63 13.83
N ALA A 115 -8.95 9.16 13.93
CA ALA A 115 -9.26 10.51 13.45
C ALA A 115 -9.11 11.45 14.65
N GLY A 116 -8.48 12.62 14.47
CA GLY A 116 -8.16 13.58 15.53
C GLY A 116 -9.36 14.19 16.29
N TYR A 117 -10.57 13.66 16.08
CA TYR A 117 -11.80 14.02 16.78
C TYR A 117 -12.23 12.98 17.83
N LEU A 118 -11.53 11.86 17.95
CA LEU A 118 -11.73 10.86 19.01
C LEU A 118 -10.61 11.01 20.05
N ASN A 119 -10.86 11.85 21.06
CA ASN A 119 -10.23 11.71 22.37
C ASN A 119 -11.01 10.68 23.18
#